data_AF-R8CMK7-F1
#
_entry.id   AF-R8CMK7-F1
#
_cell.length_a   1.000
_cell.length_b   1.000
_cell.length_c   1.000
_cell.angle_alpha   90.00
_cell.angle_beta   90.00
_cell.angle_gamma   90.00
#
_symmetry.space_group_name_H-M   'P 1'
#
loop_
_entity.id
_entity.type
_entity.pdbx_description
1 polymer ?
#
loop_
_entity_poly.entity_id
_entity_poly.type
_entity_poly.pdbx_seq_one_letter_code
_entity_poly.pdbx_strand_id
1 'polypeptide(L)'
;MQDLQKAVIKFRDERNWGQFHNAKDLAISLNLEAAELLETFQWKSSEEATETKMQEMKEEIADVMIYLLMLSDKLNIDLEEAVHAKLLKNAEKYPVEKAFGSNKKYDEL
;
A
#
# COMPACT_ATOMS: atom_id res chain seq x y z
N MET A 1 -6.57 9.29 -8.52
CA MET A 1 -6.45 9.07 -7.06
C MET A 1 -6.92 10.22 -6.16
N GLN A 2 -7.02 11.44 -6.68
CA GLN A 2 -7.25 12.64 -5.85
C GLN A 2 -8.56 12.63 -5.05
N ASP A 3 -9.66 12.09 -5.58
CA ASP A 3 -10.95 12.10 -4.86
C ASP A 3 -10.95 11.21 -3.62
N LEU A 4 -10.32 10.04 -3.71
CA LEU A 4 -10.16 9.15 -2.56
C LEU A 4 -9.27 9.78 -1.48
N GLN A 5 -8.14 10.38 -1.89
CA GLN A 5 -7.27 11.10 -0.95
C GLN A 5 -8.04 12.21 -0.24
N LYS A 6 -8.79 13.05 -0.98
CA LYS A 6 -9.62 14.11 -0.39
C LYS A 6 -10.64 13.56 0.63
N ALA A 7 -11.28 12.43 0.34
CA ALA A 7 -12.22 11.80 1.27
C ALA A 7 -11.53 11.36 2.57
N VAL A 8 -10.36 10.72 2.48
CA VAL A 8 -9.56 10.30 3.65
C VAL A 8 -9.10 11.51 4.47
N ILE A 9 -8.58 12.54 3.81
CA ILE A 9 -8.11 13.75 4.48
C ILE A 9 -9.27 14.49 5.16
N LYS A 10 -10.42 14.61 4.48
CA LYS A 10 -11.62 15.18 5.08
C LYS A 10 -12.05 14.40 6.33
N PHE A 11 -12.08 13.07 6.28
CA PHE A 11 -12.43 12.24 7.43
C PHE A 11 -11.50 12.46 8.64
N ARG A 12 -10.19 12.55 8.39
CA ARG A 12 -9.16 12.87 9.40
C ARG A 12 -9.40 14.24 10.02
N ASP A 13 -9.63 15.24 9.18
CA ASP A 13 -9.69 16.65 9.61
C ASP A 13 -11.00 16.97 10.33
N GLU A 14 -12.12 16.34 9.96
CA GLU A 14 -13.38 16.40 10.71
C GLU A 14 -13.25 15.96 12.18
N ARG A 15 -12.24 15.14 12.49
CA ARG A 15 -11.92 14.66 13.84
C ARG A 15 -10.75 15.40 14.48
N ASN A 16 -10.20 16.41 13.81
CA ASN A 16 -9.00 17.13 14.22
C ASN A 16 -7.80 16.20 14.50
N TRP A 17 -7.72 15.06 13.80
CA TRP A 17 -6.67 14.06 14.00
C TRP A 17 -5.35 14.41 13.32
N GLY A 18 -5.34 15.39 12.41
CA GLY A 18 -4.14 15.86 11.73
C GLY A 18 -2.99 16.26 12.68
N GLN A 19 -3.31 16.66 13.91
CA GLN A 19 -2.32 16.98 14.96
C GLN A 19 -1.50 15.75 15.44
N PHE A 20 -2.07 14.54 15.37
CA PHE A 20 -1.40 13.28 15.77
C PHE A 20 -0.66 12.63 14.60
N HIS A 21 -1.00 13.01 13.36
CA HIS A 21 -0.50 12.39 12.14
C HIS A 21 0.79 13.07 11.65
N ASN A 22 1.89 12.86 12.36
CA ASN A 22 3.23 13.16 11.82
C ASN A 22 3.71 12.02 10.89
N ALA A 23 4.70 12.30 10.05
CA ALA A 23 5.14 11.35 9.03
C ALA A 23 5.66 10.02 9.60
N LYS A 24 6.35 10.07 10.75
CA LYS A 24 6.88 8.88 11.43
C LYS A 24 5.73 8.01 11.94
N ASP A 25 4.75 8.60 12.63
CA ASP A 25 3.63 7.86 13.20
C ASP A 25 2.71 7.30 12.11
N LEU A 26 2.46 8.05 11.03
CA LEU A 26 1.73 7.54 9.86
C LEU A 26 2.44 6.35 9.19
N ALA A 27 3.77 6.39 9.08
CA ALA A 27 4.54 5.26 8.55
C ALA A 27 4.51 4.04 9.47
N ILE A 28 4.49 4.25 10.79
CA ILE A 28 4.30 3.18 11.78
C ILE A 28 2.92 2.56 11.60
N SER A 29 1.84 3.36 11.59
CA SER A 29 0.48 2.86 11.38
C SER A 29 0.35 2.08 10.08
N LEU A 30 0.87 2.60 8.96
CA LEU A 30 0.89 1.87 7.68
C LEU A 30 1.52 0.48 7.82
N ASN A 31 2.64 0.37 8.53
CA ASN A 31 3.30 -0.91 8.76
C ASN A 31 2.50 -1.84 9.69
N LEU A 32 1.76 -1.29 10.66
CA LEU A 32 0.88 -2.07 11.53
C LEU A 32 -0.25 -2.70 10.70
N GLU A 33 -0.96 -1.93 9.88
CA GLU A 33 -2.04 -2.49 9.04
C GLU A 33 -1.50 -3.49 8.00
N ALA A 34 -0.29 -3.27 7.49
CA ALA A 34 0.36 -4.25 6.62
C ALA A 34 0.70 -5.56 7.37
N ALA A 35 0.96 -5.49 8.67
CA ALA A 35 1.17 -6.67 9.53
C ALA A 35 -0.15 -7.36 9.87
N GLU A 36 -1.24 -6.61 10.07
CA GLU A 36 -2.59 -7.18 10.24
C GLU A 36 -3.04 -7.92 8.96
N LEU A 37 -2.77 -7.33 7.78
CA LEU A 37 -2.95 -8.03 6.50
C LEU A 37 -2.13 -9.33 6.44
N LEU A 38 -0.88 -9.32 6.91
CA LEU A 38 -0.04 -10.51 6.95
C LEU A 38 -0.60 -11.57 7.91
N GLU A 39 -1.21 -11.16 9.03
CA GLU A 39 -1.81 -12.06 10.02
C GLU A 39 -2.98 -12.87 9.43
N THR A 40 -3.70 -12.33 8.44
CA THR A 40 -4.78 -13.08 7.76
C THR A 40 -4.30 -14.38 7.10
N PHE A 41 -3.01 -14.47 6.75
CA PHE A 41 -2.37 -15.66 6.19
C PHE A 41 -1.73 -16.57 7.25
N GLN A 42 -1.66 -16.12 8.51
CA GLN A 42 -0.95 -16.84 9.56
C GLN A 42 -1.59 -18.21 9.82
N TRP A 43 -0.75 -19.25 9.81
CA TRP A 43 -1.13 -20.65 10.06
C TRP A 43 -2.10 -21.26 9.01
N LYS A 44 -2.20 -20.68 7.82
CA LYS A 44 -3.06 -21.14 6.73
C LYS A 44 -2.27 -21.27 5.42
N SER A 45 -2.77 -22.08 4.48
CA SER A 45 -2.32 -21.96 3.09
C SER A 45 -2.87 -20.67 2.47
N SER A 46 -2.30 -20.25 1.33
CA SER A 46 -2.81 -19.07 0.61
C SER A 46 -4.27 -19.26 0.20
N GLU A 47 -4.63 -20.45 -0.27
CA GLU A 47 -5.97 -20.79 -0.73
C GLU A 47 -6.97 -20.70 0.43
N GLU A 48 -6.68 -21.38 1.55
CA GLU A 48 -7.52 -21.37 2.75
C GLU A 48 -7.71 -19.96 3.30
N ALA A 49 -6.65 -19.15 3.37
CA ALA A 49 -6.74 -17.77 3.83
C ALA A 49 -7.64 -16.94 2.92
N THR A 50 -7.48 -17.04 1.59
CA THR A 50 -8.32 -16.28 0.65
C THR A 50 -9.77 -16.75 0.61
N GLU A 51 -10.08 -17.98 1.02
CA GLU A 51 -11.46 -18.46 1.15
C GLU A 51 -12.10 -18.03 2.47
N THR A 52 -11.34 -18.02 3.57
CA THR A 52 -11.87 -17.87 4.93
C THR A 52 -11.70 -16.47 5.53
N LYS A 53 -10.77 -15.66 5.00
CA LYS A 53 -10.35 -14.36 5.55
C LYS A 53 -10.44 -13.20 4.55
N MET A 54 -11.15 -13.39 3.43
CA MET A 54 -11.25 -12.40 2.37
C MET A 54 -11.85 -11.06 2.82
N GLN A 55 -12.76 -11.07 3.80
CA GLN A 55 -13.37 -9.84 4.28
C GLN A 55 -12.37 -9.04 5.12
N GLU A 56 -11.69 -9.69 6.06
CA GLU A 56 -10.62 -9.08 6.86
C GLU A 56 -9.50 -8.55 5.94
N MET A 57 -9.05 -9.35 4.97
CA MET A 57 -8.04 -8.89 3.99
C MET A 57 -8.43 -7.60 3.27
N LYS A 58 -9.72 -7.44 2.91
CA LYS A 58 -10.19 -6.22 2.24
C LYS A 58 -10.12 -5.00 3.15
N GLU A 59 -10.41 -5.18 4.44
CA GLU A 59 -10.34 -4.13 5.45
C GLU A 59 -8.88 -3.72 5.65
N GLU A 60 -7.98 -4.66 5.86
CA GLU A 60 -6.55 -4.35 6.05
C GLU A 60 -5.90 -3.72 4.81
N ILE A 61 -6.26 -4.18 3.61
CA ILE A 61 -5.80 -3.54 2.36
C ILE A 61 -6.30 -2.08 2.28
N ALA A 62 -7.53 -1.82 2.70
CA ALA A 62 -8.08 -0.48 2.72
C ALA A 62 -7.35 0.40 3.75
N ASP A 63 -7.05 -0.14 4.94
CA ASP A 63 -6.37 0.59 6.00
C ASP A 63 -4.92 0.92 5.63
N VAL A 64 -4.18 -0.01 5.02
CA VAL A 64 -2.87 0.27 4.41
C VAL A 64 -2.96 1.44 3.43
N MET A 65 -3.99 1.44 2.56
CA MET A 65 -4.17 2.50 1.57
C MET A 65 -4.51 3.84 2.23
N ILE A 66 -5.35 3.85 3.27
CA ILE A 66 -5.74 5.04 4.02
C ILE A 66 -4.51 5.70 4.65
N TYR A 67 -3.65 4.94 5.34
CA TYR A 67 -2.42 5.49 5.92
C TYR A 67 -1.41 5.93 4.87
N LEU A 68 -1.28 5.20 3.76
CA LEU A 68 -0.42 5.61 2.65
C LEU A 68 -0.86 6.95 2.05
N LEU A 69 -2.16 7.18 1.91
CA LEU A 69 -2.71 8.44 1.42
C LEU A 69 -2.49 9.60 2.39
N MET A 70 -2.70 9.36 3.69
CA MET A 70 -2.40 10.36 4.72
C MET A 70 -0.90 10.69 4.79
N LEU A 71 -0.03 9.68 4.65
CA LEU A 71 1.42 9.87 4.62
C LEU A 71 1.85 10.66 3.40
N SER A 72 1.29 10.34 2.22
CA SER A 72 1.56 11.06 0.97
C SER A 72 1.12 12.52 1.05
N ASP A 73 -0.07 12.80 1.60
CA ASP A 73 -0.56 14.15 1.90
C ASP A 73 0.42 14.88 2.84
N LYS A 74 0.81 14.25 3.95
CA LYS A 74 1.71 14.83 4.95
C LYS A 74 3.08 15.21 4.39
N LEU A 75 3.58 14.44 3.40
CA LEU A 75 4.87 14.62 2.76
C LEU A 75 4.80 15.43 1.45
N ASN A 76 3.61 15.87 1.04
CA ASN A 76 3.37 16.52 -0.26
C ASN A 76 3.84 15.68 -1.46
N ILE A 77 3.57 14.37 -1.42
CA ILE A 77 3.88 13.44 -2.50
C ILE A 77 2.62 13.26 -3.37
N ASP A 78 2.75 13.54 -4.67
CA ASP A 78 1.78 13.06 -5.65
C ASP A 78 2.00 11.55 -5.83
N LEU A 79 1.15 10.77 -5.16
CA LEU A 79 1.26 9.31 -5.15
C LEU A 79 1.02 8.71 -6.54
N GLU A 80 0.15 9.31 -7.35
CA GLU A 80 -0.18 8.81 -8.69
C GLU A 80 1.02 9.01 -9.63
N GLU A 81 1.61 10.22 -9.63
CA GLU A 81 2.84 10.51 -10.36
C GLU A 81 4.00 9.59 -9.91
N ALA A 82 4.18 9.44 -8.60
CA ALA A 82 5.26 8.62 -8.04
C ALA A 82 5.15 7.14 -8.46
N VAL A 83 3.93 6.59 -8.48
CA VAL A 83 3.67 5.21 -8.95
C VAL A 83 3.97 5.09 -10.44
N HIS A 84 3.49 6.01 -11.28
CA HIS A 84 3.78 5.98 -12.72
C HIS A 84 5.29 6.06 -13.01
N ALA A 85 6.01 6.96 -12.36
CA ALA A 85 7.45 7.07 -12.50
C ALA A 85 8.18 5.79 -12.04
N LYS A 86 7.69 5.13 -10.99
CA LYS A 86 8.27 3.87 -10.51
C LYS A 86 8.00 2.71 -11.47
N LEU A 87 6.81 2.64 -12.08
CA LEU A 87 6.46 1.62 -13.06
C LEU A 87 7.36 1.70 -14.30
N LEU A 88 7.66 2.91 -14.80
CA LEU A 88 8.61 3.10 -15.91
C LEU A 88 10.01 2.56 -15.55
N LYS A 89 10.52 2.91 -14.37
CA LYS A 89 11.81 2.39 -13.87
C LYS A 89 11.80 0.87 -13.69
N ASN A 90 10.68 0.29 -13.30
CA ASN A 90 10.55 -1.16 -13.16
C ASN A 90 10.51 -1.85 -14.54
N ALA A 91 9.85 -1.26 -15.54
CA ALA A 91 9.83 -1.78 -16.91
C ALA A 91 11.24 -1.81 -17.54
N GLU A 92 12.07 -0.80 -17.25
CA GLU A 92 13.48 -0.79 -17.66
C GLU A 92 14.30 -1.91 -17.00
N LYS A 93 14.03 -2.19 -15.71
CA LYS A 93 14.70 -3.27 -14.95
C LYS A 93 14.23 -4.67 -15.35
N TYR A 94 12.97 -4.81 -15.74
CA TYR A 94 12.34 -6.08 -16.08
C TYR A 94 11.72 -6.02 -17.49
N PRO A 95 12.53 -5.99 -18.56
CA PRO A 95 12.02 -6.04 -19.93
C PRO A 95 11.20 -7.32 -20.16
N VAL A 96 10.10 -7.21 -20.88
CA VAL A 96 9.15 -8.32 -21.10
C VAL A 96 9.86 -9.54 -21.71
N GLU A 97 10.76 -9.33 -22.67
CA GLU A 97 11.45 -10.42 -23.37
C GLU A 97 12.35 -11.25 -22.45
N LYS A 98 12.80 -10.67 -21.33
CA LYS A 98 13.68 -11.35 -20.36
C LYS A 98 12.93 -11.84 -19.13
N ALA A 99 11.93 -11.09 -18.68
CA ALA A 99 11.25 -11.31 -17.42
C ALA A 99 9.99 -12.18 -17.53
N PHE A 100 9.42 -12.37 -18.72
CA PHE A 100 8.18 -13.13 -18.88
C PHE A 100 8.33 -14.58 -18.37
N GLY A 101 7.47 -14.98 -17.42
CA GLY A 101 7.50 -16.31 -16.80
C GLY A 101 8.69 -16.57 -15.88
N SER A 102 9.52 -15.56 -15.59
CA SER A 102 10.69 -15.67 -14.73
C SER A 102 10.43 -15.03 -13.37
N ASN A 103 10.76 -15.73 -12.29
CA ASN A 103 10.79 -15.17 -10.93
C ASN A 103 12.18 -14.65 -10.54
N LYS A 104 13.14 -14.70 -11.47
CA LYS A 104 14.50 -14.21 -11.24
C LYS A 104 14.48 -12.70 -11.08
N LYS A 105 15.38 -12.20 -10.24
CA LYS A 105 15.55 -10.77 -10.04
C LYS A 105 16.33 -10.18 -11.23
N TYR A 106 16.22 -8.87 -11.45
CA TYR A 106 16.78 -8.20 -12.64
C TYR A 106 18.30 -8.37 -12.81
N ASP A 107 19.03 -8.66 -11.74
CA ASP A 107 20.46 -8.99 -11.74
C ASP A 107 20.76 -10.43 -12.20
N GLU A 108 19.73 -11.26 -12.38
CA GLU A 108 19.80 -12.67 -12.77
C GLU A 108 19.02 -12.98 -14.08
N LEU A 109 18.50 -11.95 -14.77
CA LEU A 109 17.74 -12.03 -16.03
C LEU A 109 18.61 -12.13 -17.29
#